data_AF-A0A239X136-F1
#
_entry.id   AF-A0A239X136-F1
#
_cell.length_a   1.000
_cell.length_b   1.000
_cell.length_c   1.000
_cell.angle_alpha   90.00
_cell.angle_beta   90.00
_cell.angle_gamma   90.00
#
_symmetry.space_group_name_H-M   'P 1'
#
loop_
_entity.id
_entity.type
_entity.pdbx_description
1 polymer ?
#
loop_
_entity_poly.entity_id
_entity_poly.type
_entity_poly.pdbx_seq_one_letter_code
_entity_poly.pdbx_strand_id
1 'polypeptide(L)' 'MHYTVTVYDSKNIVLETHWFNSHVEARVARHKLEHIYRDKDVTIEIEEYENETNT' A
#
# COMPACT_ATOMS: atom_id res chain seq x y z
N MET A 1 8.27 -6.90 10.88
CA MET A 1 7.89 -6.62 9.49
C MET A 1 6.83 -5.55 9.50
N HIS A 2 7.03 -4.50 8.73
CA HIS A 2 6.06 -3.45 8.50
C HIS A 2 5.63 -3.51 7.03
N TYR A 3 4.38 -3.16 6.76
CA TYR A 3 3.84 -3.16 5.41
C TYR A 3 3.37 -1.76 5.07
N THR A 4 3.57 -1.33 3.83
CA THR A 4 2.90 -0.15 3.28
C THR A 4 1.85 -0.58 2.27
N VAL A 5 0.80 0.23 2.13
CA VAL A 5 -0.09 0.18 0.97
C VAL A 5 -0.05 1.55 0.33
N THR A 6 0.48 1.63 -0.88
CA THR A 6 0.69 2.89 -1.61
C THR A 6 -0.19 2.93 -2.84
N VAL A 7 -0.88 4.06 -3.04
CA VAL A 7 -1.69 4.34 -4.24
C VAL A 7 -0.91 5.29 -5.14
N TYR A 8 -0.78 4.94 -6.41
CA TYR A 8 -0.13 5.74 -7.45
C TYR A 8 -1.15 6.13 -8.52
N ASP A 9 -1.05 7.35 -9.04
CA ASP A 9 -1.79 7.74 -10.25
C ASP A 9 -1.19 7.12 -11.52
N SER A 10 -1.83 7.36 -12.66
CA SER A 10 -1.38 6.88 -13.98
C SER A 10 -0.01 7.41 -14.44
N LYS A 11 0.56 8.37 -13.72
CA LYS A 11 1.92 8.91 -13.95
C LYS A 11 2.92 8.41 -12.91
N ASN A 12 2.56 7.39 -12.14
CA ASN A 12 3.33 6.85 -11.02
C ASN A 12 3.60 7.88 -9.90
N ILE A 13 2.72 8.87 -9.72
CA ILE A 13 2.81 9.83 -8.62
C ILE A 13 2.06 9.25 -7.42
N VAL A 14 2.71 9.23 -6.26
CA VAL A 14 2.10 8.78 -5.00
C VAL A 14 0.95 9.73 -4.60
N LEU A 15 -0.24 9.15 -4.44
CA LEU A 15 -1.43 9.85 -3.96
C LEU A 15 -1.58 9.71 -2.43
N GLU A 16 -1.38 8.50 -1.91
CA GLU A 16 -1.42 8.20 -0.47
C GLU A 16 -0.63 6.93 -0.13
N THR A 17 -0.15 6.86 1.11
CA THR A 17 0.56 5.71 1.68
C THR A 17 0.05 5.42 3.09
N HIS A 18 -0.26 4.15 3.36
CA HIS A 18 -0.74 3.67 4.66
C HIS A 18 0.21 2.65 5.26
N TRP A 19 0.45 2.71 6.57
CA TRP A 19 1.37 1.80 7.27
C TRP A 19 0.60 0.76 8.09
N PHE A 20 1.07 -0.49 8.05
CA PHE A 20 0.47 -1.62 8.75
C PHE A 20 1.53 -2.47 9.43
N ASN A 21 1.16 -3.09 10.55
CA ASN A 21 2.01 -4.05 11.26
C ASN A 21 1.71 -5.51 10.87
N SER A 22 0.76 -5.73 9.96
CA SER A 22 0.30 -7.04 9.52
C SER A 22 0.00 -7.05 8.03
N HIS A 23 0.48 -8.10 7.35
CA HIS A 23 0.20 -8.33 5.93
C HIS A 23 -1.31 -8.44 5.68
N VAL A 24 -2.06 -9.05 6.62
CA VAL A 24 -3.51 -9.21 6.49
C VAL A 24 -4.22 -7.86 6.50
N GLU A 25 -3.81 -6.94 7.40
CA GLU A 25 -4.38 -5.59 7.45
C GLU A 25 -4.08 -4.81 6.17
N ALA A 26 -2.83 -4.90 5.67
CA ALA A 26 -2.45 -4.30 4.40
C ALA A 26 -3.29 -4.83 3.22
N ARG A 27 -3.57 -6.14 3.16
CA ARG A 27 -4.44 -6.73 2.13
C ARG A 27 -5.89 -6.25 2.22
N VAL A 28 -6.43 -6.13 3.43
CA VAL A 28 -7.78 -5.58 3.63
C VAL A 28 -7.83 -4.11 3.20
N ALA A 29 -6.81 -3.32 3.53
CA ALA A 29 -6.71 -1.92 3.14
C ALA A 29 -6.62 -1.78 1.62
N ARG A 30 -5.76 -2.56 0.96
CA ARG A 30 -5.68 -2.61 -0.51
C ARG A 30 -7.05 -2.87 -1.12
N HIS A 31 -7.78 -3.88 -0.64
CA HIS A 31 -9.10 -4.21 -1.19
C HIS A 31 -10.12 -3.07 -1.01
N LYS A 32 -10.07 -2.35 0.12
CA LYS A 32 -10.91 -1.16 0.33
C LYS A 32 -10.54 -0.03 -0.63
N LEU A 33 -9.24 0.20 -0.84
CA LEU A 33 -8.76 1.21 -1.78
C LEU A 33 -9.12 0.89 -3.23
N GLU A 34 -9.04 -0.38 -3.64
CA GLU A 34 -9.50 -0.84 -4.96
C GLU A 34 -10.99 -0.48 -5.19
N HIS A 35 -11.82 -0.56 -4.15
CA HIS A 35 -13.21 -0.16 -4.24
C HIS A 35 -13.39 1.37 -4.33
N ILE A 36 -12.63 2.13 -3.53
CA ILE A 36 -12.67 3.60 -3.52
C ILE A 36 -12.19 4.19 -4.85
N TYR A 37 -11.18 3.58 -5.46
CA TYR A 37 -10.55 4.02 -6.70
C TYR A 37 -11.04 3.26 -7.94
N ARG A 38 -12.14 2.51 -7.85
CA ARG A 38 -12.61 1.60 -8.91
C ARG A 38 -12.70 2.22 -10.31
N ASP A 39 -13.08 3.48 -10.39
CA ASP A 39 -13.28 4.21 -11.66
C ASP A 39 -12.12 5.16 -11.99
N LYS A 40 -10.98 5.02 -11.29
CA LYS A 40 -9.79 5.83 -11.48
C LYS A 40 -8.66 4.96 -12.02
N ASP A 41 -7.83 5.55 -12.87
CA ASP A 41 -6.61 4.92 -13.37
C ASP A 41 -5.50 5.08 -12.32
N VAL A 42 -5.46 4.11 -11.38
CA VAL A 42 -4.48 4.05 -10.29
C VAL A 42 -3.91 2.65 -10.13
N THR A 43 -2.70 2.60 -9.58
CA THR A 43 -2.04 1.36 -9.13
C THR A 43 -2.00 1.34 -7.61
N ILE A 44 -2.28 0.20 -6.98
CA ILE A 44 -2.22 0.04 -5.53
C ILE A 44 -1.25 -1.10 -5.21
N GLU A 45 -0.15 -0.77 -4.53
CA GLU A 45 0.94 -1.71 -4.24
C GLU A 45 1.06 -1.96 -2.73
N ILE A 46 1.47 -3.18 -2.37
CA ILE A 46 1.82 -3.54 -0.99
C ILE A 46 3.32 -3.79 -0.95
N GLU A 47 4.05 -3.07 -0.10
CA GLU A 47 5.48 -3.30 0.12
C GLU A 47 5.72 -3.82 1.54
N GLU A 48 6.74 -4.65 1.69
CA GLU A 48 7.14 -5.24 2.97
C GLU A 48 8.53 -4.75 3.35
N TYR A 49 8.66 -4.28 4.59
CA TYR A 49 9.91 -3.83 5.17
C TYR A 49 10.26 -4.73 6.36
N GLU A 50 11.41 -5.37 6.28
CA GLU A 50 12.06 -5.95 7.45
C GLU A 50 12.78 -4.82 8.20
N ASN A 51 12.66 -4.80 9.53
CA ASN A 51 13.51 -3.91 10.31
C ASN A 51 14.94 -4.43 10.15
N GLU A 52 15.78 -3.73 9.39
CA GLU A 52 17.22 -4.00 9.39
C GLU A 52 17.74 -3.81 10.82
N THR A 53 17.86 -4.92 11.56
CA THR A 53 18.66 -4.95 12.78
C THR A 53 20.12 -4.86 12.37
N ASN A 54 20.61 -3.63 12.19
CA ASN A 54 22.04 -3.35 12.17
C ASN A 54 22.64 -3.93 13.46
N THR A 55 23.36 -5.02 13.33
CA THR A 55 24.14 -5.67 14.39
C THR A 55 25.62 -5.53 14.06
#